data_AF-A0A9P5RC47-F1
#
_entry.id   AF-A0A9P5RC47-F1
#
_cell.length_a   1.000
_cell.length_b   1.000
_cell.length_c   1.000
_cell.angle_alpha   90.00
_cell.angle_beta   90.00
_cell.angle_gamma   90.00
#
_symmetry.space_group_name_H-M   'P 1'
#
loop_
_entity.id
_entity.type
_entity.pdbx_description
1 polymer ?
#
loop_
_entity_poly.entity_id
_entity_poly.type
_entity_poly.pdbx_seq_one_letter_code
_entity_poly.pdbx_strand_id
1 'polypeptide(L)'
;MAIQSSTSTSSTSRLNPTMLFALTLLLTSTLLMTVTQAHSWVDCVKTLKSGTCAGYPTNYPTRSNPDINTIYTYLISNRNNAAPLCKPGTQDTFLLNKDKRNHLPPSLPFAKAYPGETLTMNWQANGHLVRAGSGTKVTVFWTGKSNKVLKTRKDISRAGTSGSPAKVLSVFDFANPGNCKDPNNANTECTGKLTIPKNTAPGRYQFVWWWPFDKNPVGEEYTTCFEINVVAKPKA
;
A
#
# COMPACT_ATOMS: atom_id res chain seq x y z
N MET A 1 55.83 42.12 55.72
CA MET A 1 55.97 41.13 54.64
C MET A 1 54.90 40.06 54.90
N ALA A 2 53.81 40.08 54.16
CA ALA A 2 52.66 39.20 54.37
C ALA A 2 52.66 38.07 53.33
N ILE A 3 52.59 36.82 53.78
CA ILE A 3 52.48 35.64 52.91
C ILE A 3 51.02 35.18 52.95
N GLN A 4 50.32 35.31 51.82
CA GLN A 4 48.97 34.79 51.63
C GLN A 4 49.03 33.27 51.39
N SER A 5 48.26 32.48 52.14
CA SER A 5 47.93 31.09 51.78
C SER A 5 46.59 31.06 51.06
N SER A 6 46.56 30.61 49.81
CA SER A 6 45.34 30.33 49.07
C SER A 6 44.93 28.86 49.25
N THR A 7 43.74 28.64 49.79
CA THR A 7 43.06 27.33 49.80
C THR A 7 42.05 27.29 48.65
N SER A 8 42.18 26.31 47.75
CA SER A 8 41.23 26.05 46.67
C SER A 8 40.14 25.10 47.15
N THR A 9 38.90 25.58 47.21
CA THR A 9 37.72 24.75 47.45
C THR A 9 37.18 24.22 46.11
N SER A 10 37.26 22.90 45.91
CA SER A 10 36.60 22.18 44.83
C SER A 10 35.09 22.12 45.08
N SER A 11 34.32 22.86 44.28
CA SER A 11 32.86 22.80 44.26
C SER A 11 32.40 21.63 43.41
N THR A 12 32.02 20.52 44.04
CA THR A 12 31.23 19.46 43.40
C THR A 12 29.77 19.89 43.34
N SER A 13 29.32 20.34 42.16
CA SER A 13 27.91 20.66 41.92
C SER A 13 27.07 19.37 41.98
N ARG A 14 26.30 19.19 43.05
CA ARG A 14 25.29 18.13 43.14
C ARG A 14 24.14 18.49 42.21
N LEU A 15 23.92 17.69 41.17
CA LEU A 15 22.73 17.77 40.32
C LEU A 15 21.48 17.57 41.17
N ASN A 16 20.50 18.46 40.98
CA ASN A 16 19.24 18.47 41.72
C ASN A 16 18.41 17.21 41.35
N PRO A 17 17.97 16.38 42.31
CA PRO A 17 17.25 15.13 42.03
C PRO A 17 15.97 15.31 41.21
N THR A 18 15.32 16.49 41.28
CA THR A 18 14.18 16.84 40.42
C THR A 18 14.56 17.03 38.95
N MET A 19 15.78 17.50 38.68
CA MET A 19 16.29 17.65 37.31
C MET A 19 16.65 16.29 36.69
N LEU A 20 17.11 15.33 37.50
CA LEU A 20 17.37 13.96 37.08
C LEU A 20 16.07 13.21 36.71
N PHE A 21 14.99 13.43 37.46
CA PHE A 21 13.66 12.85 37.19
C PHE A 21 13.00 13.44 35.93
N ALA A 22 13.14 14.74 35.70
CA ALA A 22 12.61 15.37 34.49
C ALA A 22 13.34 14.89 33.22
N LEU A 23 14.66 14.66 33.31
CA LEU A 23 15.46 14.15 32.21
C LEU A 23 15.12 12.69 31.87
N THR A 24 14.91 11.83 32.88
CA THR A 24 14.47 10.45 32.66
C THR A 24 13.04 10.37 32.13
N LEU A 25 12.14 11.28 32.51
CA LEU A 25 10.78 11.35 31.94
C LEU A 25 10.80 11.80 30.46
N LEU A 26 11.69 12.75 30.10
CA LEU A 26 11.87 13.16 28.70
C LEU A 26 12.52 12.06 27.84
N LEU A 27 13.54 11.35 28.37
CA LEU A 27 14.20 10.25 27.65
C LEU A 27 13.30 9.01 27.51
N THR A 28 12.41 8.74 28.47
CA THR A 28 11.45 7.62 28.37
C THR A 28 10.29 7.96 27.43
N SER A 29 9.87 9.23 27.35
CA SER A 29 8.80 9.66 26.44
C SER A 29 9.22 9.71 24.96
N THR A 30 10.51 9.87 24.64
CA THR A 30 11.01 9.80 23.25
C THR A 30 11.24 8.36 22.77
N LEU A 31 11.38 7.38 23.68
CA LEU A 31 11.66 5.98 23.34
C LEU A 31 10.43 5.17 22.89
N LEU A 32 9.22 5.73 22.97
CA LEU A 32 7.95 5.08 22.63
C LEU A 32 7.35 5.53 21.28
N MET A 33 8.14 6.19 20.44
CA MET A 33 7.79 6.37 19.02
C MET A 33 8.03 5.04 18.29
N THR A 34 7.12 4.07 18.44
CA THR A 34 7.13 2.89 17.58
C THR A 34 6.89 3.37 16.14
N VAL A 35 7.95 3.40 15.33
CA VAL A 35 7.83 3.62 13.89
C VAL A 35 7.07 2.42 13.34
N THR A 36 5.75 2.54 13.21
CA THR A 36 4.95 1.51 12.53
C THR A 36 5.35 1.57 11.07
N GLN A 37 6.18 0.62 10.64
CA GLN A 37 6.57 0.52 9.25
C GLN A 37 5.32 0.20 8.43
N ALA A 38 4.84 1.19 7.68
CA ALA A 38 3.69 0.99 6.83
C ALA A 38 4.11 0.16 5.63
N HIS A 39 3.51 -1.01 5.47
CA HIS A 39 3.69 -1.81 4.28
C HIS A 39 2.36 -2.47 3.98
N SER A 40 1.83 -2.22 2.79
CA SER A 40 0.65 -2.95 2.33
C SER A 40 0.65 -3.08 0.82
N TRP A 41 0.01 -4.13 0.37
CA TRP A 41 -0.17 -4.49 -1.04
C TRP A 41 -1.43 -5.34 -1.18
N VAL A 42 -1.89 -5.52 -2.40
CA VAL A 42 -3.00 -6.44 -2.70
C VAL A 42 -2.51 -7.89 -2.64
N ASP A 43 -3.25 -8.77 -1.96
CA ASP A 43 -2.96 -10.22 -1.96
C ASP A 43 -3.77 -10.94 -3.04
N CYS A 44 -5.04 -10.55 -3.20
CA CYS A 44 -5.95 -11.08 -4.20
C CYS A 44 -6.75 -9.97 -4.88
N VAL A 45 -6.81 -10.03 -6.21
CA VAL A 45 -7.62 -9.15 -7.06
C VAL A 45 -9.05 -9.64 -7.17
N LYS A 46 -9.26 -10.96 -7.15
CA LYS A 46 -10.59 -11.59 -7.32
C LYS A 46 -10.78 -12.74 -6.33
N THR A 47 -11.48 -12.47 -5.24
CA THR A 47 -11.88 -13.47 -4.26
C THR A 47 -13.20 -14.10 -4.69
N LEU A 48 -13.24 -15.43 -4.80
CA LEU A 48 -14.46 -16.19 -5.08
C LEU A 48 -15.30 -16.33 -3.81
N LYS A 49 -16.57 -16.72 -3.97
CA LYS A 49 -17.47 -17.01 -2.84
C LYS A 49 -16.91 -18.09 -1.89
N SER A 50 -16.08 -19.01 -2.40
CA SER A 50 -15.39 -20.02 -1.60
C SER A 50 -14.28 -19.45 -0.71
N GLY A 51 -13.93 -18.17 -0.86
CA GLY A 51 -12.74 -17.55 -0.25
C GLY A 51 -11.45 -17.80 -1.05
N THR A 52 -11.50 -18.60 -2.12
CA THR A 52 -10.33 -18.86 -2.97
C THR A 52 -9.99 -17.63 -3.82
N CYS A 53 -8.71 -17.33 -3.96
CA CYS A 53 -8.25 -16.29 -4.87
C CYS A 53 -8.19 -16.82 -6.33
N ALA A 54 -8.86 -16.11 -7.23
CA ALA A 54 -8.97 -16.40 -8.66
C ALA A 54 -8.29 -15.34 -9.54
N GLY A 55 -7.42 -14.53 -8.95
CA GLY A 55 -6.72 -13.47 -9.66
C GLY A 55 -5.70 -12.80 -8.75
N TYR A 56 -4.42 -12.87 -9.12
CA TYR A 56 -3.33 -12.35 -8.32
C TYR A 56 -2.72 -11.10 -8.94
N PRO A 57 -2.16 -10.20 -8.12
CA PRO A 57 -1.38 -9.07 -8.61
C PRO A 57 -0.11 -9.47 -9.34
N THR A 58 0.40 -8.55 -10.15
CA THR A 58 1.58 -8.78 -10.95
C THR A 58 2.79 -8.96 -10.02
N ASN A 59 3.57 -10.02 -10.26
CA ASN A 59 4.76 -10.35 -9.45
C ASN A 59 4.53 -10.70 -7.98
N TYR A 60 3.32 -11.13 -7.62
CA TYR A 60 2.99 -11.54 -6.26
C TYR A 60 3.80 -12.77 -5.80
N PRO A 61 4.67 -12.65 -4.77
CA PRO A 61 5.51 -13.74 -4.28
C PRO A 61 4.80 -14.65 -3.28
N THR A 62 3.52 -14.36 -2.97
CA THR A 62 2.70 -15.01 -1.93
C THR A 62 3.16 -14.77 -0.50
N ARG A 63 2.21 -14.81 0.45
CA ARG A 63 2.49 -14.66 1.88
C ARG A 63 3.32 -15.80 2.50
N SER A 64 3.57 -16.89 1.77
CA SER A 64 4.52 -17.92 2.24
C SER A 64 5.98 -17.47 2.10
N ASN A 65 6.25 -16.38 1.36
CA ASN A 65 7.57 -15.77 1.32
C ASN A 65 7.78 -14.90 2.58
N PRO A 66 8.76 -15.21 3.45
CA PRO A 66 8.98 -14.46 4.69
C PRO A 66 9.40 -13.01 4.44
N ASP A 67 10.00 -12.71 3.29
CA ASP A 67 10.51 -11.39 2.92
C ASP A 67 9.49 -10.56 2.13
N ILE A 68 8.24 -11.00 2.01
CA ILE A 68 7.21 -10.33 1.19
C ILE A 68 7.07 -8.84 1.52
N ASN A 69 7.16 -8.48 2.81
CA ASN A 69 7.12 -7.10 3.28
C ASN A 69 8.19 -6.22 2.63
N THR A 70 9.38 -6.78 2.37
CA THR A 70 10.53 -6.07 1.81
C THR A 70 10.55 -6.14 0.29
N ILE A 71 10.24 -7.31 -0.29
CA ILE A 71 10.46 -7.54 -1.72
C ILE A 71 9.27 -7.13 -2.59
N TYR A 72 8.05 -7.08 -2.03
CA TYR A 72 6.83 -6.87 -2.79
C TYR A 72 6.21 -5.50 -2.54
N THR A 73 6.34 -4.97 -1.33
CA THR A 73 5.91 -3.61 -1.05
C THR A 73 6.66 -2.64 -1.95
N TYR A 74 5.92 -1.74 -2.59
CA TYR A 74 6.51 -0.67 -3.38
C TYR A 74 6.03 0.69 -2.85
N LEU A 75 7.01 1.45 -2.39
CA LEU A 75 6.86 2.76 -1.75
C LEU A 75 7.21 3.87 -2.76
N ILE A 76 6.32 4.86 -2.86
CA ILE A 76 6.60 6.15 -3.48
C ILE A 76 6.84 7.15 -2.35
N SER A 77 8.08 7.59 -2.18
CA SER A 77 8.46 8.57 -1.16
C SER A 77 8.32 10.01 -1.65
N ASN A 78 8.11 10.95 -0.73
CA ASN A 78 8.10 12.41 -0.98
C ASN A 78 7.11 12.84 -2.05
N ARG A 79 6.09 12.03 -2.26
CA ARG A 79 5.12 12.22 -3.31
C ARG A 79 5.71 12.43 -4.73
N ASN A 80 6.84 11.80 -5.03
CA ASN A 80 7.61 12.07 -6.25
C ASN A 80 6.84 11.68 -7.54
N ASN A 81 6.46 12.68 -8.34
CA ASN A 81 5.75 12.48 -9.62
C ASN A 81 6.55 11.70 -10.68
N ALA A 82 7.87 11.69 -10.61
CA ALA A 82 8.71 10.91 -11.51
C ALA A 82 8.86 9.44 -11.06
N ALA A 83 8.47 9.11 -9.82
CA ALA A 83 8.57 7.74 -9.34
C ALA A 83 7.69 6.80 -10.19
N PRO A 84 8.17 5.58 -10.49
CA PRO A 84 7.32 4.54 -11.04
C PRO A 84 6.10 4.33 -10.13
N LEU A 85 4.98 3.86 -10.69
CA LEU A 85 3.82 3.48 -9.88
C LEU A 85 3.97 2.12 -9.23
N CYS A 86 4.82 1.26 -9.78
CA CYS A 86 5.01 -0.10 -9.31
C CYS A 86 6.49 -0.46 -9.44
N LYS A 87 6.91 -1.53 -8.76
CA LYS A 87 8.30 -1.97 -8.78
C LYS A 87 8.85 -1.99 -10.22
N PRO A 88 9.94 -1.26 -10.53
CA PRO A 88 10.53 -1.26 -11.85
C PRO A 88 10.77 -2.69 -12.37
N GLY A 89 10.53 -2.89 -13.66
CA GLY A 89 10.62 -4.20 -14.29
C GLY A 89 9.42 -5.12 -14.05
N THR A 90 8.40 -4.68 -13.30
CA THR A 90 7.14 -5.44 -13.12
C THR A 90 5.94 -4.80 -13.82
N GLN A 91 5.99 -3.49 -13.98
CA GLN A 91 4.85 -2.64 -14.30
C GLN A 91 4.29 -2.80 -15.73
N ASP A 92 5.17 -3.10 -16.68
CA ASP A 92 4.87 -3.22 -18.12
C ASP A 92 5.00 -4.66 -18.62
N THR A 93 5.28 -5.60 -17.73
CA THR A 93 5.59 -6.99 -18.10
C THR A 93 4.46 -7.67 -18.90
N PHE A 94 3.19 -7.26 -18.72
CA PHE A 94 2.09 -7.77 -19.53
C PHE A 94 2.05 -7.26 -20.97
N LEU A 95 2.66 -6.11 -21.26
CA LEU A 95 2.83 -5.63 -22.64
C LEU A 95 3.89 -6.45 -23.37
N LEU A 96 4.88 -6.96 -22.63
CA LEU A 96 6.00 -7.75 -23.14
C LEU A 96 5.64 -9.23 -23.34
N ASN A 97 4.60 -9.72 -22.66
CA ASN A 97 4.13 -11.11 -22.72
C ASN A 97 2.75 -11.24 -23.37
N LYS A 98 2.54 -10.64 -24.55
CA LYS A 98 1.29 -10.83 -25.33
C LYS A 98 1.06 -12.29 -25.73
N ASP A 99 2.16 -13.02 -25.98
CA ASP A 99 2.14 -14.38 -26.54
C ASP A 99 2.69 -15.44 -25.57
N LYS A 100 3.24 -15.01 -24.42
CA LYS A 100 3.88 -15.91 -23.46
C LYS A 100 2.97 -16.13 -22.25
N ARG A 101 2.64 -17.39 -21.97
CA ARG A 101 2.09 -17.92 -20.70
C ARG A 101 3.01 -17.70 -19.48
N ASN A 102 3.99 -16.80 -19.57
CA ASN A 102 5.03 -16.61 -18.57
C ASN A 102 4.73 -15.39 -17.72
N HIS A 103 3.94 -15.59 -16.70
CA HIS A 103 4.06 -14.84 -15.45
C HIS A 103 3.98 -15.84 -14.28
N LEU A 104 4.54 -15.44 -13.13
CA LEU A 104 4.79 -16.19 -11.89
C LEU A 104 3.81 -17.32 -11.61
N PRO A 105 4.29 -18.38 -10.92
CA PRO A 105 4.06 -19.79 -11.26
C PRO A 105 2.63 -20.05 -11.73
N PRO A 106 2.39 -21.01 -12.67
CA PRO A 106 1.07 -21.29 -13.27
C PRO A 106 -0.15 -21.34 -12.31
N SER A 107 0.09 -21.53 -11.01
CA SER A 107 -0.84 -21.42 -9.90
C SER A 107 -1.35 -20.00 -9.55
N LEU A 108 -0.77 -18.91 -10.08
CA LEU A 108 -1.13 -17.52 -9.75
C LEU A 108 -1.62 -16.74 -10.98
N PRO A 109 -2.80 -17.07 -11.56
CA PRO A 109 -3.31 -16.40 -12.73
C PRO A 109 -3.74 -14.96 -12.44
N PHE A 110 -3.74 -14.11 -13.45
CA PHE A 110 -4.43 -12.82 -13.39
C PHE A 110 -5.95 -13.01 -13.31
N ALA A 111 -6.64 -12.03 -12.73
CA ALA A 111 -8.10 -12.06 -12.66
C ALA A 111 -8.71 -12.06 -14.07
N LYS A 112 -9.73 -12.89 -14.27
CA LYS A 112 -10.67 -12.76 -15.39
C LYS A 112 -11.95 -12.08 -14.90
N ALA A 113 -12.47 -11.16 -15.69
CA ALA A 113 -13.72 -10.47 -15.37
C ALA A 113 -14.59 -10.22 -16.60
N TYR A 114 -15.86 -9.94 -16.38
CA TYR A 114 -16.79 -9.50 -17.42
C TYR A 114 -17.13 -8.01 -17.27
N PRO A 115 -17.53 -7.32 -18.34
CA PRO A 115 -18.07 -5.97 -18.24
C PRO A 115 -19.27 -5.93 -17.28
N GLY A 116 -19.26 -4.99 -16.33
CA GLY A 116 -20.27 -4.88 -15.27
C GLY A 116 -20.04 -5.80 -14.06
N GLU A 117 -19.03 -6.68 -14.07
CA GLU A 117 -18.74 -7.54 -12.91
C GLU A 117 -18.13 -6.74 -11.76
N THR A 118 -18.62 -6.97 -10.55
CA THR A 118 -18.00 -6.49 -9.31
C THR A 118 -17.06 -7.56 -8.76
N LEU A 119 -15.79 -7.21 -8.61
CA LEU A 119 -14.75 -8.03 -8.01
C LEU A 119 -14.56 -7.65 -6.55
N THR A 120 -14.25 -8.64 -5.71
CA THR A 120 -13.82 -8.43 -4.33
C THR A 120 -12.32 -8.70 -4.25
N MET A 121 -11.55 -7.70 -3.87
CA MET A 121 -10.11 -7.80 -3.63
C MET A 121 -9.83 -7.84 -2.13
N ASN A 122 -8.66 -8.37 -1.77
CA ASN A 122 -8.21 -8.45 -0.39
C ASN A 122 -6.74 -8.04 -0.20
N TRP A 123 -6.43 -7.64 1.03
CA TRP A 123 -5.11 -7.30 1.55
C TRP A 123 -5.11 -7.49 3.07
N GLN A 124 -3.95 -7.56 3.72
CA GLN A 124 -3.91 -7.50 5.19
C GLN A 124 -3.83 -6.06 5.68
N ALA A 125 -4.46 -5.81 6.84
CA ALA A 125 -4.37 -4.53 7.53
C ALA A 125 -2.93 -4.17 7.96
N ASN A 126 -2.05 -5.17 8.13
CA ASN A 126 -0.64 -5.01 8.46
C ASN A 126 -0.37 -4.02 9.60
N GLY A 127 -1.17 -4.09 10.67
CA GLY A 127 -1.03 -3.21 11.84
C GLY A 127 -1.80 -1.89 11.75
N HIS A 128 -2.43 -1.57 10.61
CA HIS A 128 -3.10 -0.29 10.37
C HIS A 128 -4.64 -0.35 10.45
N LEU A 129 -5.18 -1.33 11.19
CA LEU A 129 -6.61 -1.41 11.45
C LEU A 129 -7.08 -0.19 12.27
N VAL A 130 -7.97 0.61 11.70
CA VAL A 130 -8.54 1.79 12.38
C VAL A 130 -9.86 1.39 13.04
N ARG A 131 -9.86 1.29 14.37
CA ARG A 131 -11.05 0.93 15.18
C ARG A 131 -11.95 2.11 15.51
N ALA A 132 -11.38 3.32 15.58
CA ALA A 132 -12.09 4.57 15.84
C ALA A 132 -11.43 5.71 15.08
N GLY A 133 -12.22 6.71 14.69
CA GLY A 133 -11.76 7.87 13.91
C GLY A 133 -11.71 7.62 12.40
N SER A 134 -11.14 8.59 11.67
CA SER A 134 -11.05 8.54 10.21
C SER A 134 -9.88 7.68 9.75
N GLY A 135 -10.17 6.57 9.08
CA GLY A 135 -9.17 5.76 8.40
C GLY A 135 -8.69 6.41 7.10
N THR A 136 -7.58 5.91 6.57
CA THR A 136 -7.10 6.24 5.22
C THR A 136 -7.90 5.48 4.17
N LYS A 137 -7.91 5.99 2.94
CA LYS A 137 -8.61 5.37 1.81
C LYS A 137 -7.64 4.77 0.82
N VAL A 138 -8.09 3.75 0.13
CA VAL A 138 -7.45 3.21 -1.07
C VAL A 138 -8.18 3.75 -2.28
N THR A 139 -7.43 4.09 -3.33
CA THR A 139 -7.99 4.32 -4.66
C THR A 139 -7.49 3.26 -5.63
N VAL A 140 -8.39 2.69 -6.40
CA VAL A 140 -8.04 1.87 -7.56
C VAL A 140 -8.09 2.75 -8.79
N PHE A 141 -6.94 2.92 -9.43
CA PHE A 141 -6.82 3.56 -10.73
C PHE A 141 -6.75 2.51 -11.84
N TRP A 142 -7.13 2.90 -13.04
CA TRP A 142 -6.98 2.07 -14.23
C TRP A 142 -6.84 2.93 -15.49
N THR A 143 -6.35 2.33 -16.58
CA THR A 143 -6.16 3.03 -17.85
C THR A 143 -7.47 3.28 -18.61
N GLY A 144 -8.50 2.46 -18.35
CA GLY A 144 -9.72 2.39 -19.16
C GLY A 144 -9.48 2.03 -20.64
N LYS A 145 -8.25 1.68 -21.02
CA LYS A 145 -7.84 1.33 -22.38
C LYS A 145 -7.02 0.04 -22.33
N SER A 146 -7.44 -0.95 -23.11
CA SER A 146 -6.75 -2.24 -23.21
C SER A 146 -5.32 -2.05 -23.71
N ASN A 147 -4.39 -2.85 -23.19
CA ASN A 147 -2.96 -2.84 -23.57
C ASN A 147 -2.27 -1.47 -23.39
N LYS A 148 -2.68 -0.71 -22.38
CA LYS A 148 -2.02 0.53 -21.95
C LYS A 148 -1.56 0.41 -20.51
N VAL A 149 -0.53 1.17 -20.17
CA VAL A 149 0.06 1.24 -18.83
C VAL A 149 0.03 2.67 -18.30
N LEU A 150 -0.28 2.79 -17.02
CA LEU A 150 0.16 3.89 -16.17
C LEU A 150 1.61 3.59 -15.81
N LYS A 151 2.49 4.60 -15.86
CA LYS A 151 3.94 4.48 -15.68
C LYS A 151 4.43 5.15 -14.41
N THR A 152 4.05 6.40 -14.18
CA THR A 152 4.59 7.16 -13.05
C THR A 152 3.48 7.70 -12.18
N ARG A 153 3.84 8.10 -10.96
CA ARG A 153 2.91 8.75 -10.03
C ARG A 153 2.21 9.98 -10.65
N LYS A 154 2.86 10.66 -11.60
CA LYS A 154 2.25 11.74 -12.40
C LYS A 154 1.00 11.32 -13.18
N ASP A 155 0.89 10.05 -13.56
CA ASP A 155 -0.24 9.54 -14.31
C ASP A 155 -1.51 9.47 -13.47
N ILE A 156 -1.40 9.13 -12.18
CA ILE A 156 -2.54 9.07 -11.26
C ILE A 156 -2.80 10.41 -10.55
N SER A 157 -1.79 11.28 -10.39
CA SER A 157 -1.97 12.58 -9.74
C SER A 157 -2.88 13.54 -10.53
N ARG A 158 -3.13 13.23 -11.81
CA ARG A 158 -4.07 13.94 -12.68
C ARG A 158 -5.32 13.10 -12.99
N ALA A 159 -5.58 12.02 -12.27
CA ALA A 159 -6.73 11.17 -12.56
C ALA A 159 -8.03 11.99 -12.56
N GLY A 160 -8.85 11.81 -13.60
CA GLY A 160 -10.12 12.53 -13.76
C GLY A 160 -10.01 13.88 -14.50
N THR A 161 -8.81 14.39 -14.80
CA THR A 161 -8.67 15.57 -15.67
C THR A 161 -8.70 15.17 -17.15
N SER A 162 -9.07 16.12 -18.03
CA SER A 162 -8.95 15.93 -19.48
C SER A 162 -7.49 15.59 -19.85
N GLY A 163 -7.31 14.60 -20.73
CA GLY A 163 -5.99 14.11 -21.15
C GLY A 163 -5.25 13.23 -20.15
N SER A 164 -5.84 12.92 -18.98
CA SER A 164 -5.23 12.00 -18.02
C SER A 164 -5.20 10.56 -18.55
N PRO A 165 -4.08 9.84 -18.44
CA PRO A 165 -4.02 8.42 -18.78
C PRO A 165 -4.72 7.54 -17.73
N ALA A 166 -4.92 8.04 -16.50
CA ALA A 166 -5.55 7.32 -15.40
C ALA A 166 -7.00 7.79 -15.17
N LYS A 167 -7.85 6.83 -14.78
CA LYS A 167 -9.19 7.07 -14.28
C LYS A 167 -9.31 6.49 -12.88
N VAL A 168 -10.05 7.15 -12.00
CA VAL A 168 -10.49 6.56 -10.73
C VAL A 168 -11.56 5.53 -11.05
N LEU A 169 -11.40 4.31 -10.55
CA LEU A 169 -12.37 3.24 -10.72
C LEU A 169 -13.16 2.99 -9.43
N SER A 170 -12.49 3.01 -8.28
CA SER A 170 -13.12 2.74 -6.98
C SER A 170 -12.31 3.38 -5.87
N VAL A 171 -13.01 3.76 -4.80
CA VAL A 171 -12.42 4.29 -3.57
C VAL A 171 -13.10 3.57 -2.41
N PHE A 172 -12.31 3.06 -1.47
CA PHE A 172 -12.81 2.37 -0.28
C PHE A 172 -11.86 2.59 0.89
N ASP A 173 -12.29 2.29 2.11
CA ASP A 173 -11.45 2.42 3.30
C ASP A 173 -10.34 1.36 3.30
N PHE A 174 -9.15 1.72 3.78
CA PHE A 174 -8.02 0.81 3.83
C PHE A 174 -8.24 -0.33 4.84
N ALA A 175 -8.52 -0.02 6.10
CA ALA A 175 -8.75 -1.05 7.11
C ALA A 175 -9.61 -0.51 8.25
N ASN A 176 -10.83 -1.03 8.39
CA ASN A 176 -11.73 -0.77 9.50
C ASN A 176 -12.60 -2.02 9.81
N PRO A 177 -13.32 -2.05 10.96
CA PRO A 177 -14.19 -3.17 11.31
C PRO A 177 -15.29 -3.49 10.28
N GLY A 178 -15.65 -2.54 9.40
CA GLY A 178 -16.68 -2.73 8.37
C GLY A 178 -16.18 -3.45 7.13
N ASN A 179 -14.86 -3.50 6.88
CA ASN A 179 -14.30 -4.18 5.70
C ASN A 179 -13.24 -5.23 6.02
N CYS A 180 -12.90 -5.43 7.30
CA CYS A 180 -11.94 -6.42 7.75
C CYS A 180 -12.60 -7.59 8.50
N LYS A 181 -12.04 -8.79 8.31
CA LYS A 181 -12.62 -10.06 8.81
C LYS A 181 -12.64 -10.16 10.33
N ASP A 182 -11.55 -9.78 11.00
CA ASP A 182 -11.39 -9.85 12.44
C ASP A 182 -10.94 -8.50 13.00
N PRO A 183 -11.83 -7.73 13.66
CA PRO A 183 -11.49 -6.42 14.20
C PRO A 183 -10.53 -6.46 15.40
N ASN A 184 -10.25 -7.64 15.95
CA ASN A 184 -9.31 -7.82 17.07
C ASN A 184 -7.90 -8.16 16.59
N ASN A 185 -7.75 -8.65 15.36
CA ASN A 185 -6.46 -8.97 14.77
C ASN A 185 -5.91 -7.78 13.96
N ALA A 186 -4.77 -7.22 14.38
CA ALA A 186 -4.14 -6.09 13.70
C ALA A 186 -3.66 -6.40 12.27
N ASN A 187 -3.46 -7.68 11.93
CA ASN A 187 -3.06 -8.17 10.61
C ASN A 187 -4.21 -8.91 9.90
N THR A 188 -5.45 -8.66 10.31
CA THR A 188 -6.63 -9.23 9.66
C THR A 188 -6.65 -8.95 8.16
N GLU A 189 -7.20 -9.88 7.39
CA GLU A 189 -7.57 -9.63 6.01
C GLU A 189 -8.71 -8.59 5.95
N CYS A 190 -8.58 -7.64 5.03
CA CYS A 190 -9.53 -6.61 4.69
C CYS A 190 -9.90 -6.70 3.22
N THR A 191 -11.07 -6.16 2.88
CA THR A 191 -11.65 -6.30 1.54
C THR A 191 -12.08 -4.97 0.96
N GLY A 192 -12.04 -4.92 -0.37
CA GLY A 192 -12.47 -3.80 -1.18
C GLY A 192 -13.18 -4.31 -2.41
N LYS A 193 -14.05 -3.47 -2.99
CA LYS A 193 -14.79 -3.83 -4.21
C LYS A 193 -14.44 -2.87 -5.32
N LEU A 194 -14.30 -3.41 -6.53
CA LEU A 194 -14.25 -2.65 -7.76
C LEU A 194 -15.22 -3.24 -8.77
N THR A 195 -15.77 -2.40 -9.65
CA THR A 195 -16.68 -2.85 -10.70
C THR A 195 -16.11 -2.50 -12.05
N ILE A 196 -15.98 -3.49 -12.94
CA ILE A 196 -15.61 -3.24 -14.33
C ILE A 196 -16.77 -2.49 -15.01
N PRO A 197 -16.55 -1.35 -15.68
CA PRO A 197 -17.63 -0.64 -16.35
C PRO A 197 -18.36 -1.51 -17.38
N LYS A 198 -19.67 -1.31 -17.51
CA LYS A 198 -20.55 -2.14 -18.35
C LYS A 198 -20.15 -2.18 -19.82
N ASN A 199 -19.50 -1.12 -20.32
CA ASN A 199 -19.13 -0.97 -21.73
C ASN A 199 -17.62 -1.21 -21.96
N THR A 200 -16.94 -1.85 -21.01
CA THR A 200 -15.52 -2.21 -21.20
C THR A 200 -15.41 -3.27 -22.27
N ALA A 201 -14.67 -2.98 -23.35
CA ALA A 201 -14.38 -3.95 -24.39
C ALA A 201 -13.54 -5.11 -23.83
N PRO A 202 -13.62 -6.32 -24.41
CA PRO A 202 -12.70 -7.39 -24.08
C PRO A 202 -11.23 -6.97 -24.28
N GLY A 203 -10.37 -7.39 -23.38
CA GLY A 203 -8.95 -7.04 -23.42
C GLY A 203 -8.28 -7.05 -22.05
N ARG A 204 -6.98 -6.79 -22.04
CA ARG A 204 -6.16 -6.77 -20.83
C ARG A 204 -5.95 -5.35 -20.36
N TYR A 205 -6.31 -5.07 -19.11
CA TYR A 205 -6.26 -3.74 -18.52
C TYR A 205 -5.33 -3.76 -17.31
N GLN A 206 -4.51 -2.71 -17.20
CA GLN A 206 -3.71 -2.47 -16.00
C GLN A 206 -4.51 -1.63 -15.01
N PHE A 207 -4.36 -1.99 -13.74
CA PHE A 207 -4.91 -1.29 -12.59
C PHE A 207 -3.81 -1.04 -11.58
N VAL A 208 -4.01 -0.03 -10.76
CA VAL A 208 -3.11 0.33 -9.66
C VAL A 208 -3.96 0.49 -8.41
N TRP A 209 -3.71 -0.36 -7.42
CA TRP A 209 -4.15 -0.16 -6.05
C TRP A 209 -3.18 0.85 -5.43
N TRP A 210 -3.70 1.94 -4.90
CA TRP A 210 -2.90 3.04 -4.36
C TRP A 210 -3.43 3.43 -2.99
N TRP A 211 -2.53 3.47 -2.01
CA TRP A 211 -2.82 3.83 -0.64
C TRP A 211 -1.86 4.93 -0.16
N PRO A 212 -2.35 6.16 0.04
CA PRO A 212 -1.60 7.21 0.70
C PRO A 212 -1.63 6.99 2.20
N PHE A 213 -0.45 6.79 2.78
CA PHE A 213 -0.25 6.74 4.22
C PHE A 213 0.15 8.12 4.73
N ASP A 214 -0.84 9.01 4.84
CA ASP A 214 -0.64 10.40 5.24
C ASP A 214 -0.36 10.58 6.75
N LYS A 215 -0.18 9.49 7.50
CA LYS A 215 0.27 9.55 8.90
C LYS A 215 1.77 9.81 9.03
N ASN A 216 2.53 9.68 7.94
CA ASN A 216 3.92 10.12 7.87
C ASN A 216 4.00 11.50 7.18
N PRO A 217 4.57 12.54 7.82
CA PRO A 217 4.71 13.88 7.23
C PRO A 217 5.46 13.89 5.88
N VAL A 218 6.38 12.95 5.69
CA VAL A 218 7.20 12.81 4.48
C VAL A 218 6.35 12.44 3.25
N GLY A 219 5.16 11.88 3.46
CA GLY A 219 4.29 11.42 2.39
C GLY A 219 4.76 10.08 1.83
N GLU A 220 4.17 9.02 2.36
CA GLU A 220 4.40 7.66 1.92
C GLU A 220 3.18 7.15 1.17
N GLU A 221 3.41 6.54 0.02
CA GLU A 221 2.33 5.93 -0.74
C GLU A 221 2.72 4.55 -1.20
N TYR A 222 1.81 3.62 -0.95
CA TYR A 222 1.98 2.22 -1.26
C TYR A 222 1.15 1.87 -2.46
N THR A 223 1.74 1.06 -3.33
CA THR A 223 1.13 0.76 -4.62
C THR A 223 1.30 -0.70 -4.99
N THR A 224 0.30 -1.22 -5.66
CA THR A 224 0.33 -2.56 -6.25
C THR A 224 -0.26 -2.50 -7.65
N CYS A 225 0.53 -2.87 -8.65
CA CYS A 225 0.02 -3.09 -10.00
C CYS A 225 -0.62 -4.46 -10.10
N PHE A 226 -1.76 -4.50 -10.76
CA PHE A 226 -2.42 -5.75 -11.10
C PHE A 226 -3.16 -5.62 -12.43
N GLU A 227 -3.59 -6.76 -12.92
CA GLU A 227 -4.18 -6.86 -14.25
C GLU A 227 -5.48 -7.64 -14.20
N ILE A 228 -6.41 -7.21 -15.03
CA ILE A 228 -7.65 -7.93 -15.26
C ILE A 228 -7.80 -8.16 -16.75
N ASN A 229 -7.99 -9.42 -17.12
CA ASN A 229 -8.41 -9.80 -18.45
C ASN A 229 -9.93 -9.74 -18.53
N VAL A 230 -10.44 -8.68 -19.17
CA VAL A 230 -11.87 -8.53 -19.43
C VAL A 230 -12.23 -9.41 -20.62
N VAL A 231 -13.14 -10.34 -20.40
CA VAL A 231 -13.62 -11.30 -21.41
C VAL A 231 -15.10 -11.06 -21.68
N ALA A 232 -15.60 -11.58 -22.82
CA ALA A 232 -17.02 -11.52 -23.12
C ALA A 232 -17.82 -12.22 -22.02
N LYS A 233 -18.93 -11.61 -21.59
CA LYS A 233 -19.85 -12.25 -20.65
C LYS A 233 -20.36 -13.56 -21.28
N PRO A 234 -20.34 -14.70 -20.55
CA PRO A 234 -20.88 -15.93 -21.10
C PRO A 234 -22.36 -15.69 -21.39
N LYS A 235 -22.85 -16.18 -22.53
CA LYS A 235 -24.28 -16.21 -22.77
C LYS A 235 -24.90 -17.07 -21.66
N ALA A 236 -25.92 -16.53 -21.02
CA ALA A 236 -26.71 -17.25 -20.01
C ALA A 236 -27.37 -18.48 -20.64
#